data_AF-A0AAV4ET77-F1
#
_entry.id   AF-A0AAV4ET77-F1
#
_cell.length_a   1.000
_cell.length_b   1.000
_cell.length_c   1.000
_cell.angle_alpha   90.00
_cell.angle_beta   90.00
_cell.angle_gamma   90.00
#
_symmetry.space_group_name_H-M   'P 1'
#
loop_
_entity.id
_entity.type
_entity.pdbx_description
1 polymer ?
#
loop_
_entity_poly.entity_id
_entity_poly.type
_entity_poly.pdbx_seq_one_letter_code
_entity_poly.pdbx_strand_id
1 'polypeptide(L)'
;MVQDMAGCRKQSSQIDKKEKEEGVDPDARDTKQATESPANHIHDVESTAPDALKLVTGDFNNCDVSKCLVGYQKQVTCPTRKDRTLDLFYCNLKHAYTCKQLPNLGRWDHNMVSLSPKYRPLVQCSA
;
A
#
# COMPACT_ATOMS: atom_id res chain seq x y z
N MET A 1 74.99 6.02 -5.79
CA MET A 1 74.71 4.92 -4.85
C MET A 1 74.26 5.53 -3.54
N VAL A 2 72.95 5.51 -3.27
CA VAL A 2 72.32 5.07 -2.02
C VAL A 2 70.81 5.10 -2.29
N GLN A 3 70.20 3.92 -2.25
CA GLN A 3 68.76 3.74 -2.23
C GLN A 3 68.29 3.98 -0.80
N ASP A 4 67.09 4.53 -0.62
CA ASP A 4 66.23 4.04 0.46
C ASP A 4 64.75 4.18 0.14
N MET A 5 64.04 3.10 0.48
CA MET A 5 62.65 2.79 0.20
C MET A 5 61.77 3.17 1.40
N ALA A 6 60.73 3.97 1.17
CA ALA A 6 59.51 4.03 1.96
C ALA A 6 58.44 4.67 1.04
N GLY A 7 57.22 4.18 0.85
CA GLY A 7 56.40 3.32 1.66
C GLY A 7 54.97 3.88 1.61
N CYS A 8 54.11 3.24 0.81
CA CYS A 8 52.68 3.03 1.08
C CYS A 8 51.74 4.24 1.33
N ARG A 9 50.88 4.57 0.37
CA ARG A 9 49.41 4.34 0.38
C ARG A 9 48.69 5.30 -0.57
N LYS A 10 48.03 4.73 -1.57
CA LYS A 10 47.00 5.40 -2.37
C LYS A 10 45.82 5.71 -1.43
N GLN A 11 45.46 6.99 -1.29
CA GLN A 11 44.16 7.37 -0.74
C GLN A 11 43.09 7.02 -1.78
N SER A 12 42.47 5.84 -1.60
CA SER A 12 41.21 5.52 -2.27
C SER A 12 40.11 6.19 -1.46
N SER A 13 39.44 7.17 -2.05
CA SER A 13 38.24 7.80 -1.49
C SER A 13 37.16 6.75 -1.27
N GLN A 14 36.96 6.34 -0.02
CA GLN A 14 35.75 5.64 0.40
C GLN A 14 34.65 6.68 0.51
N ILE A 15 33.72 6.62 -0.43
CA ILE A 15 32.41 7.24 -0.31
C ILE A 15 31.70 6.48 0.80
N ASP A 16 31.46 7.15 1.92
CA ASP A 16 30.68 6.63 3.05
C ASP A 16 29.30 6.22 2.55
N LYS A 17 29.12 4.90 2.34
CA LYS A 17 27.81 4.30 2.24
C LYS A 17 27.20 4.39 3.63
N LYS A 18 26.43 5.46 3.85
CA LYS A 18 25.51 5.55 4.97
C LYS A 18 24.45 4.47 4.74
N GLU A 19 24.66 3.31 5.36
CA GLU A 19 23.65 2.26 5.44
C GLU A 19 22.39 2.90 6.02
N LYS A 20 21.34 2.89 5.20
CA LYS A 20 20.02 3.35 5.58
C LYS A 20 19.53 2.31 6.58
N GLU A 21 19.59 2.62 7.87
CA GLU A 21 18.79 1.91 8.87
C GLU A 21 17.34 2.00 8.41
N GLU A 22 16.85 0.91 7.82
CA GLU A 22 15.41 0.70 7.65
C GLU A 22 14.87 0.54 9.07
N GLY A 23 14.37 1.65 9.61
CA GLY A 23 13.66 1.65 10.88
C GLY A 23 12.52 0.64 10.80
N VAL A 24 12.61 -0.40 11.63
CA VAL A 24 11.53 -1.36 11.84
C VAL A 24 10.30 -0.57 12.27
N ASP A 25 9.24 -0.63 11.47
CA ASP A 25 7.97 0.03 11.77
C ASP A 25 7.43 -0.55 13.10
N PRO A 26 7.23 0.28 14.15
CA PRO A 26 6.87 -0.22 15.49
C PRO A 26 5.51 -0.92 15.55
N ASP A 27 4.73 -0.94 14.47
CA ASP A 27 3.43 -1.59 14.36
C ASP A 27 3.44 -2.88 13.51
N ALA A 28 4.61 -3.50 13.30
CA ALA A 28 4.74 -4.79 12.64
C ALA A 28 4.20 -5.95 13.53
N ARG A 29 2.88 -6.04 13.69
CA ARG A 29 2.20 -7.22 14.25
C ARG A 29 2.33 -8.39 13.28
N ASP A 30 2.28 -9.62 13.81
CA ASP A 30 2.39 -10.87 13.03
C ASP A 30 1.43 -10.86 11.84
N THR A 31 1.98 -10.69 10.64
CA THR A 31 1.24 -10.46 9.39
C THR A 31 0.48 -11.69 8.93
N LYS A 32 0.82 -12.88 9.43
CA LYS A 32 0.19 -14.15 9.03
C LYS A 32 -1.19 -14.34 9.64
N GLN A 33 -1.33 -14.12 10.95
CA GLN A 33 -2.65 -14.21 11.60
C GLN A 33 -3.60 -13.11 11.11
N ALA A 34 -3.06 -11.93 10.80
CA ALA A 34 -3.83 -10.81 10.29
C ALA A 34 -4.40 -11.05 8.87
N THR A 35 -3.80 -11.94 8.07
CA THR A 35 -4.25 -12.24 6.70
C THR A 35 -5.28 -13.36 6.62
N GLU A 36 -5.24 -14.34 7.52
CA GLU A 36 -6.15 -15.50 7.51
C GLU A 36 -7.61 -15.13 7.87
N SER A 37 -7.80 -14.19 8.80
CA SER A 37 -9.13 -13.78 9.25
C SER A 37 -9.97 -13.10 8.13
N PRO A 38 -9.45 -12.13 7.35
CA PRO A 38 -10.17 -11.55 6.22
C PRO A 38 -10.55 -12.58 5.14
N ALA A 39 -9.69 -13.55 4.87
CA ALA A 39 -9.90 -14.52 3.79
C ALA A 39 -11.19 -15.33 3.95
N ASN A 40 -11.46 -15.80 5.17
CA ASN A 40 -12.68 -16.57 5.46
C ASN A 40 -13.94 -15.71 5.30
N HIS A 41 -13.91 -14.47 5.80
CA HIS A 41 -15.05 -13.56 5.66
C HIS A 41 -15.34 -13.20 4.20
N ILE A 42 -14.29 -12.98 3.40
CA ILE A 42 -14.42 -12.74 1.96
C ILE A 42 -15.05 -13.96 1.28
N HIS A 43 -14.59 -15.17 1.62
CA HIS A 43 -15.13 -16.40 1.06
C HIS A 43 -16.61 -16.61 1.39
N ASP A 44 -17.02 -16.34 2.63
CA ASP A 44 -18.41 -16.45 3.06
C ASP A 44 -19.31 -15.45 2.33
N VAL A 45 -18.85 -14.20 2.17
CA VAL A 45 -19.59 -13.17 1.41
C VAL A 45 -19.69 -13.52 -0.07
N GLU A 46 -18.62 -14.06 -0.69
CA GLU A 46 -18.67 -14.53 -2.07
C GLU A 46 -19.64 -15.69 -2.26
N SER A 47 -19.68 -16.62 -1.31
CA SER A 47 -20.55 -17.79 -1.36
C SER A 47 -22.02 -17.43 -1.15
N THR A 48 -22.31 -16.47 -0.29
CA THR A 48 -23.69 -16.06 0.05
C THR A 48 -24.29 -15.05 -0.92
N ALA A 49 -23.46 -14.23 -1.57
CA ALA A 49 -23.93 -13.18 -2.47
C ALA A 49 -23.02 -13.04 -3.71
N PRO A 50 -23.01 -14.02 -4.63
CA PRO A 50 -22.07 -14.05 -5.75
C PRO A 50 -22.15 -12.82 -6.66
N ASP A 51 -23.35 -12.25 -6.88
CA ASP A 51 -23.55 -11.10 -7.76
C ASP A 51 -23.44 -9.74 -7.06
N ALA A 52 -23.18 -9.72 -5.75
CA ALA A 52 -23.08 -8.46 -5.01
C ALA A 52 -21.79 -7.69 -5.34
N LEU A 53 -21.89 -6.36 -5.27
CA LEU A 53 -20.72 -5.48 -5.21
C LEU A 53 -20.00 -5.71 -3.88
N LYS A 54 -18.70 -6.00 -3.94
CA LYS A 54 -17.89 -6.31 -2.78
C LYS A 54 -16.74 -5.34 -2.69
N LEU A 55 -16.67 -4.65 -1.56
CA LEU A 55 -15.70 -3.62 -1.27
C LEU A 55 -14.91 -4.03 -0.02
N VAL A 56 -13.59 -4.12 -0.16
CA VAL A 56 -12.69 -4.43 0.96
C VAL A 56 -11.75 -3.25 1.14
N THR A 57 -11.79 -2.61 2.30
CA THR A 57 -11.04 -1.38 2.55
C THR A 57 -10.63 -1.26 4.01
N GLY A 58 -9.57 -0.48 4.25
CA GLY A 58 -9.01 -0.23 5.57
C GLY A 58 -7.55 0.21 5.46
N ASP A 59 -6.92 0.39 6.62
CA ASP A 59 -5.47 0.51 6.72
C ASP A 59 -4.87 -0.89 6.84
N PHE A 60 -4.13 -1.31 5.82
CA PHE A 60 -3.52 -2.63 5.77
C PHE A 60 -2.11 -2.60 6.36
N ASN A 61 -1.51 -1.42 6.54
CA ASN A 61 -0.14 -1.23 7.00
C ASN A 61 0.86 -2.18 6.27
N ASN A 62 1.20 -3.34 6.85
CA ASN A 62 2.11 -4.34 6.28
C ASN A 62 1.42 -5.64 5.79
N CYS A 63 0.09 -5.69 5.78
CA CYS A 63 -0.71 -6.86 5.46
C CYS A 63 -0.92 -6.99 3.93
N ASP A 64 -0.33 -8.02 3.32
CA ASP A 64 -0.56 -8.35 1.92
C ASP A 64 -1.69 -9.38 1.76
N VAL A 65 -2.86 -8.90 1.37
CA VAL A 65 -4.07 -9.71 1.12
C VAL A 65 -4.26 -10.09 -0.36
N SER A 66 -3.29 -9.80 -1.23
CA SER A 66 -3.41 -10.03 -2.68
C SER A 66 -3.75 -11.47 -3.05
N LYS A 67 -3.24 -12.44 -2.28
CA LYS A 67 -3.51 -13.88 -2.48
C LYS A 67 -4.93 -14.29 -2.10
N CYS A 68 -5.56 -13.59 -1.17
CA CYS A 68 -6.93 -13.88 -0.71
C CYS A 68 -7.98 -13.19 -1.60
N LEU A 69 -7.60 -12.10 -2.25
CA LEU A 69 -8.45 -11.24 -3.05
C LEU A 69 -8.29 -11.48 -4.56
N VAL A 70 -8.23 -12.75 -4.96
CA VAL A 70 -8.12 -13.12 -6.39
C VAL A 70 -9.36 -12.61 -7.14
N GLY A 71 -9.14 -11.89 -8.24
CA GLY A 71 -10.21 -11.29 -9.04
C GLY A 71 -10.66 -9.90 -8.58
N TYR A 72 -10.24 -9.46 -7.40
CA TYR A 72 -10.46 -8.08 -6.95
C TYR A 72 -9.38 -7.17 -7.52
N GLN A 73 -9.76 -5.95 -7.85
CA GLN A 73 -8.87 -4.94 -8.36
C GLN A 73 -8.64 -3.87 -7.29
N LYS A 74 -7.37 -3.60 -6.97
CA LYS A 74 -6.97 -2.47 -6.14
C LYS A 74 -7.33 -1.15 -6.84
N GLN A 75 -8.08 -0.28 -6.15
CA GLN A 75 -8.53 1.01 -6.68
C GLN A 75 -7.68 2.18 -6.17
N VAL A 76 -7.10 2.08 -4.96
CA VAL A 76 -6.18 3.11 -4.46
C VAL A 76 -4.83 2.98 -5.16
N THR A 77 -4.43 4.04 -5.84
CA THR A 77 -3.19 4.10 -6.65
C THR A 77 -2.24 5.21 -6.22
N CYS A 78 -2.57 5.96 -5.17
CA CYS A 78 -1.77 7.07 -4.66
C CYS A 78 -1.25 6.78 -3.23
N PRO A 79 -0.11 7.38 -2.83
CA PRO A 79 0.40 7.26 -1.47
C PRO A 79 -0.61 7.76 -0.43
N THR A 80 -0.74 7.02 0.66
CA THR A 80 -1.59 7.40 1.79
C THR A 80 -0.78 7.78 3.02
N ARG A 81 0.48 7.36 3.14
CA ARG A 81 1.39 7.82 4.21
C ARG A 81 2.79 8.02 3.63
N LYS A 82 3.24 9.28 3.58
CA LYS A 82 4.50 9.65 2.90
C LYS A 82 4.51 9.12 1.45
N ASP A 83 5.42 8.22 1.13
CA ASP A 83 5.58 7.52 -0.14
C ASP A 83 4.93 6.13 -0.17
N ARG A 84 4.38 5.66 0.96
CA ARG A 84 3.71 4.35 1.09
C ARG A 84 2.21 4.45 0.86
N THR A 85 1.64 3.39 0.29
CA THR A 85 0.18 3.19 0.18
C THR A 85 -0.23 2.13 1.20
N LEU A 86 -0.69 2.56 2.37
CA LEU A 86 -1.08 1.66 3.48
C LEU A 86 -2.58 1.44 3.50
N ASP A 87 -3.35 2.48 3.20
CA ASP A 87 -4.79 2.40 3.03
C ASP A 87 -5.09 1.81 1.67
N LEU A 88 -5.71 0.64 1.65
CA LEU A 88 -6.06 -0.07 0.43
C LEU A 88 -7.58 -0.11 0.26
N PHE A 89 -7.98 -0.21 -1.00
CA PHE A 89 -9.36 -0.42 -1.39
C PHE A 89 -9.37 -1.40 -2.55
N TYR A 90 -10.05 -2.53 -2.37
CA TYR A 90 -10.23 -3.57 -3.35
C TYR A 90 -11.71 -3.70 -3.70
N CYS A 91 -11.98 -3.96 -4.98
CA CYS A 91 -13.32 -4.13 -5.49
C CYS A 91 -13.35 -5.26 -6.52
N ASN A 92 -14.41 -6.08 -6.50
CA ASN A 92 -14.64 -7.13 -7.50
C ASN A 92 -15.02 -6.59 -8.88
N LEU A 93 -15.23 -5.28 -9.03
CA LEU A 93 -15.44 -4.61 -10.31
C LEU A 93 -14.14 -3.98 -10.84
N LYS A 94 -13.87 -4.28 -12.12
CA LYS A 94 -12.73 -3.69 -12.83
C LYS A 94 -13.00 -2.24 -13.15
N HIS A 95 -11.98 -1.39 -12.92
CA HIS A 95 -12.01 0.04 -13.22
C HIS A 95 -13.24 0.79 -12.68
N ALA A 96 -13.79 0.39 -11.53
CA ALA A 96 -15.01 0.98 -11.00
C ALA A 96 -14.83 2.42 -10.48
N TYR A 97 -13.63 2.75 -9.99
CA TYR A 97 -13.38 4.04 -9.33
C TYR A 97 -12.18 4.78 -9.91
N THR A 98 -12.22 6.13 -9.85
CA THR A 98 -11.04 6.99 -9.93
C THR A 98 -10.56 7.33 -8.53
N CYS A 99 -9.25 7.33 -8.33
CA CYS A 99 -8.61 7.65 -7.07
C CYS A 99 -7.97 9.04 -7.12
N LYS A 100 -8.25 9.88 -6.12
CA LYS A 100 -7.62 11.19 -5.94
C LYS A 100 -7.10 11.29 -4.51
N GLN A 101 -5.79 11.54 -4.38
CA GLN A 101 -5.17 11.87 -3.10
C GLN A 101 -5.63 13.25 -2.64
N LEU A 102 -5.93 13.36 -1.36
CA LEU A 102 -6.25 14.61 -0.67
C LEU A 102 -5.27 14.81 0.50
N PRO A 103 -5.03 16.04 0.94
CA PRO A 103 -4.20 16.30 2.11
C PRO A 103 -4.72 15.55 3.34
N ASN A 104 -3.82 15.27 4.28
CA ASN A 104 -4.21 14.78 5.60
C ASN A 104 -5.10 15.80 6.33
N LEU A 105 -5.98 15.30 7.20
CA LEU A 105 -6.78 16.16 8.07
C LEU A 105 -5.95 16.53 9.29
N GLY A 106 -5.69 17.82 9.51
CA GLY A 106 -5.05 18.30 10.73
C GLY A 106 -3.72 17.61 11.05
N ARG A 107 -3.70 16.81 12.14
CA ARG A 107 -2.51 16.13 12.66
C ARG A 107 -2.41 14.64 12.31
N TRP A 108 -3.33 14.11 11.50
CA TRP A 108 -3.28 12.73 11.06
C TRP A 108 -2.08 12.54 10.12
N ASP A 109 -1.35 11.44 10.24
CA ASP A 109 -0.18 11.17 9.40
C ASP A 109 -0.54 10.43 8.10
N HIS A 110 -1.83 10.07 7.94
CA HIS A 110 -2.40 9.53 6.71
C HIS A 110 -3.10 10.62 5.89
N ASN A 111 -2.84 10.63 4.59
CA ASN A 111 -3.55 11.38 3.58
C ASN A 111 -4.93 10.78 3.35
N MET A 112 -5.92 11.64 3.13
CA MET A 112 -7.23 11.17 2.70
C MET A 112 -7.20 10.68 1.26
N VAL A 113 -8.05 9.70 0.93
CA VAL A 113 -8.28 9.26 -0.43
C VAL A 113 -9.74 9.47 -0.81
N SER A 114 -9.98 10.16 -1.92
CA SER A 114 -11.30 10.28 -2.52
C SER A 114 -11.45 9.30 -3.67
N LEU A 115 -12.45 8.42 -3.57
CA LEU A 115 -12.84 7.49 -4.61
C LEU A 115 -14.15 7.96 -5.23
N SER A 116 -14.15 8.22 -6.54
CA SER A 116 -15.35 8.58 -7.30
C SER A 116 -15.69 7.47 -8.29
N PRO A 117 -16.95 7.04 -8.40
CA PRO A 117 -17.36 6.08 -9.41
C PRO A 117 -17.03 6.60 -10.81
N LYS A 118 -16.48 5.73 -11.67
CA LYS A 118 -16.29 6.04 -13.10
C LYS A 118 -17.60 6.01 -13.87
N TYR A 119 -18.49 5.10 -13.49
CA TYR A 119 -19.80 5.01 -14.10
C TYR A 119 -20.70 6.16 -13.62
N ARG A 120 -21.29 6.88 -14.57
CA ARG A 120 -22.34 7.87 -14.31
C ARG A 120 -23.65 7.32 -14.86
N PRO A 121 -24.68 7.09 -14.02
CA PRO A 121 -25.99 6.66 -14.51
C PRO A 121 -26.55 7.64 -15.52
N LEU A 122 -27.07 7.13 -16.63
CA LEU A 122 -27.74 7.94 -17.66
C LEU A 122 -29.11 8.45 -17.19
N VAL A 123 -29.78 7.68 -16.34
CA VAL A 123 -31.05 8.07 -15.73
C VAL A 123 -30.73 8.71 -14.39
N GLN A 124 -31.02 10.00 -14.29
CA GLN A 124 -31.02 10.72 -13.02
C GLN A 124 -32.43 10.65 -12.46
N CYS A 125 -32.60 9.98 -11.31
CA CYS A 125 -33.82 10.17 -10.53
C CYS A 125 -33.77 11.59 -9.97
N SER A 126 -34.75 12.43 -10.33
CA SER A 126 -34.95 13.72 -9.66
C SER A 126 -35.25 13.45 -8.20
N ALA A 127 -34.39 13.93 -7.31
CA ALA A 127 -34.56 13.87 -5.86
C ALA A 127 -35.66 14.83 -5.39
#